data_AF-A0A178E438-F1
#
_entry.id   AF-A0A178E438-F1
#
_cell.length_a   1.000
_cell.length_b   1.000
_cell.length_c   1.000
_cell.angle_alpha   90.00
_cell.angle_beta   90.00
_cell.angle_gamma   90.00
#
_symmetry.space_group_name_H-M   'P 1'
#
loop_
_entity.id
_entity.type
_entity.pdbx_description
1 polymer ?
#
loop_
_entity_poly.entity_id
_entity_poly.type
_entity_poly.pdbx_seq_one_letter_code
_entity_poly.pdbx_strand_id
1 'polypeptide(L)'
;MARRISIDTLGLMSPRSSAGFSAAKRRRPWYFSRPRLLTTCLLFGLLWVWFNLGAHEVVIPKDSFEYLQEESLQDILNTTLGFQKIFVLNLPFRTDRRDAMSLSAAVSNIKLEFVDGVTGESIKPSAYPPPEENIKLLSGIRGSWRTHMNALQKVVEQNLTTAFILEDDVDWDIRVRQNLQRFALASRFLAQNKDFLASSPNLRKQIEHRPNTETEESAFKIIDTANLAQTLASIPLSKLPIRPLFSDSKLKPGHAKSPYGDPSKWDILWIGHCGAGMPRSPRQPAHSFKHHPQLTTENVVLTQSDDVTVPVGRHLKAHPFQGDPDALATTYPAHSRIFHRSNGGELCTVGYAVSQRGARRLLHQFGIKGWNGIFDAEMGRWCAGEDPDMGSNFPKPDPSAVKKERVCLTSQPPIFAHHHPMQGESDIGGLGGGYARKYETKYLRYSVRMNLEKLVQGAGVGSEMWETGRGLVDQWPDEEEA
;
A
#
# COMPACT_ATOMS: atom_id res chain seq x y z
N MET A 1 7.74 106.36 24.42
CA MET A 1 8.59 106.51 23.21
C MET A 1 9.95 105.91 23.54
N ALA A 2 10.19 104.65 23.12
CA ALA A 2 11.11 104.26 22.04
C ALA A 2 12.59 104.54 22.38
N ARG A 3 13.35 103.52 22.81
CA ARG A 3 14.25 102.61 22.02
C ARG A 3 15.73 103.09 22.16
N ARG A 4 16.79 102.28 22.19
CA ARG A 4 17.00 100.82 22.08
C ARG A 4 18.46 100.50 22.50
N ILE A 5 18.61 99.45 23.31
CA ILE A 5 19.48 98.26 23.19
C ILE A 5 21.00 98.43 22.92
N SER A 6 21.77 97.83 23.83
CA SER A 6 23.17 97.42 23.75
C SER A 6 23.26 95.89 23.76
N ILE A 7 24.27 95.31 23.07
CA ILE A 7 25.36 94.47 23.60
C ILE A 7 25.96 93.59 22.48
N ASP A 8 27.29 93.57 22.50
CA ASP A 8 28.30 92.78 21.78
C ASP A 8 27.99 91.31 21.44
N THR A 9 28.64 90.80 20.37
CA THR A 9 29.77 89.85 20.52
C THR A 9 30.36 89.41 19.17
N LEU A 10 31.71 89.41 19.14
CA LEU A 10 32.62 88.48 18.42
C LEU A 10 32.59 88.41 16.88
N GLY A 11 33.65 88.95 16.28
CA GLY A 11 34.20 88.61 14.95
C GLY A 11 35.62 89.21 14.86
N LEU A 12 36.62 88.70 14.14
CA LEU A 12 36.75 87.70 13.09
C LEU A 12 38.24 87.24 13.00
N MET A 13 38.44 85.96 12.58
CA MET A 13 39.42 85.38 11.59
C MET A 13 40.89 85.89 11.57
N SER A 14 41.97 85.11 11.39
CA SER A 14 42.34 84.03 10.42
C SER A 14 43.90 83.75 10.57
N PRO A 15 44.61 82.92 9.76
CA PRO A 15 44.65 81.44 9.72
C PRO A 15 46.08 80.81 9.66
N ARG A 16 46.10 79.46 9.50
CA ARG A 16 47.11 78.57 8.86
C ARG A 16 48.34 78.08 9.65
N SER A 17 48.31 76.79 9.99
CA SER A 17 49.40 75.86 9.66
C SER A 17 48.88 74.42 9.55
N SER A 18 49.30 73.74 8.49
CA SER A 18 48.99 72.35 8.11
C SER A 18 49.55 71.31 9.09
N ALA A 19 48.72 70.33 9.47
CA ALA A 19 49.18 69.07 10.06
C ALA A 19 48.45 67.90 9.39
N GLY A 20 49.22 66.87 9.00
CA GLY A 20 48.82 65.80 8.09
C GLY A 20 47.78 64.83 8.66
N PHE A 21 46.91 64.35 7.76
CA PHE A 21 45.99 63.26 8.02
C PHE A 21 46.69 61.91 7.78
N SER A 22 46.90 61.14 8.85
CA SER A 22 47.10 59.69 8.77
C SER A 22 45.76 59.00 9.00
N ALA A 23 45.17 58.45 7.94
CA ALA A 23 43.98 57.63 8.05
C ALA A 23 44.36 56.23 8.56
N ALA A 24 44.24 56.01 9.86
CA ALA A 24 44.32 54.67 10.43
C ALA A 24 43.14 53.81 9.92
N LYS A 25 43.36 53.03 8.85
CA LYS A 25 42.44 51.98 8.40
C LYS A 25 42.37 50.86 9.46
N ARG A 26 41.53 51.03 10.48
CA ARG A 26 41.03 49.89 11.27
C ARG A 26 40.03 49.12 10.41
N ARG A 27 40.53 48.13 9.65
CA ARG A 27 39.70 47.07 9.07
C ARG A 27 39.11 46.23 10.21
N ARG A 28 37.99 46.67 10.79
CA ARG A 28 37.17 45.78 11.61
C ARG A 28 36.38 44.87 10.66
N PRO A 29 36.42 43.54 10.83
CA PRO A 29 35.64 42.65 9.99
C PRO A 29 34.14 42.94 10.08
N TRP A 30 33.42 42.83 8.95
CA TRP A 30 32.02 43.26 8.80
C TRP A 30 31.04 42.62 9.80
N TYR A 31 31.41 41.47 10.37
CA TYR A 31 30.65 40.75 11.38
C TYR A 31 30.57 41.46 12.75
N PHE A 32 31.51 42.36 13.09
CA PHE A 32 31.46 43.13 14.34
C PHE A 32 30.50 44.33 14.29
N SER A 33 30.07 44.76 13.10
CA SER A 33 29.21 45.94 12.92
C SER A 33 27.71 45.63 12.90
N ARG A 34 27.31 44.36 12.75
CA ARG A 34 25.90 43.93 12.65
C ARG A 34 25.65 42.54 13.28
N PRO A 35 25.82 42.38 14.61
CA PRO A 35 25.65 41.09 15.28
C PRO A 35 24.27 40.47 15.02
N ARG A 36 23.23 41.30 14.85
CA ARG A 36 21.86 40.85 14.54
C ARG A 36 21.73 40.16 13.17
N LEU A 37 22.47 40.61 12.15
CA LEU A 37 22.39 39.99 10.81
C LEU A 37 23.07 38.62 10.81
N LEU A 38 24.22 38.50 11.50
CA LEU A 38 24.93 37.24 11.64
C LEU A 38 24.11 36.21 12.41
N THR A 39 23.47 36.62 13.51
CA THR A 39 22.58 35.73 14.27
C THR A 39 21.37 35.31 13.43
N THR A 40 20.76 36.22 12.67
CA THR A 40 19.65 35.86 11.76
C THR A 40 20.11 34.88 10.69
N CYS A 41 21.25 35.11 10.02
CA CYS A 41 21.79 34.17 9.03
C CYS A 41 22.15 32.81 9.64
N LEU A 42 22.70 32.77 10.85
CA LEU A 42 22.99 31.52 11.55
C LEU A 42 21.69 30.79 11.95
N LEU A 43 20.65 31.52 12.37
CA LEU A 43 19.37 30.94 12.76
C LEU A 43 18.61 30.40 11.54
N PHE A 44 18.61 31.14 10.42
CA PHE A 44 18.12 30.64 9.14
C PHE A 44 18.97 29.49 8.59
N GLY A 45 20.29 29.52 8.77
CA GLY A 45 21.17 28.42 8.40
C GLY A 45 20.91 27.17 9.24
N LEU A 46 20.70 27.31 10.55
CA LEU A 46 20.33 26.22 11.45
C LEU A 46 18.91 25.71 11.19
N LEU A 47 17.94 26.58 10.92
CA LEU A 47 16.60 26.18 10.49
C LEU A 47 16.65 25.47 9.15
N TRP A 48 17.40 26.00 8.18
CA TRP A 48 17.59 25.38 6.88
C TRP A 48 18.26 24.02 7.03
N VAL A 49 19.29 23.89 7.86
CA VAL A 49 19.94 22.62 8.19
C VAL A 49 18.99 21.69 8.93
N TRP A 50 18.18 22.17 9.88
CA TRP A 50 17.23 21.35 10.62
C TRP A 50 16.10 20.85 9.72
N PHE A 51 15.52 21.72 8.89
CA PHE A 51 14.54 21.35 7.89
C PHE A 51 15.14 20.46 6.80
N ASN A 52 16.42 20.63 6.41
CA ASN A 52 17.07 19.86 5.33
C ASN A 52 17.85 18.61 5.75
N LEU A 53 18.23 18.46 7.02
CA LEU A 53 18.96 17.30 7.53
C LEU A 53 18.16 16.54 8.60
N GLY A 54 17.11 17.14 9.17
CA GLY A 54 16.17 16.43 10.04
C GLY A 54 15.31 15.46 9.24
N ALA A 55 15.50 14.16 9.45
CA ALA A 55 14.49 13.18 9.09
C ALA A 55 13.33 13.32 10.09
N HIS A 56 12.22 13.87 9.64
CA HIS A 56 10.99 13.87 10.44
C HIS A 56 10.31 12.50 10.32
N GLU A 57 9.81 12.00 11.45
CA GLU A 57 8.93 10.83 11.52
C GLU A 57 7.59 11.15 10.84
N VAL A 58 6.94 10.12 10.28
CA VAL A 58 5.61 10.27 9.69
C VAL A 58 4.58 10.47 10.79
N VAL A 59 3.82 11.56 10.73
CA VAL A 59 2.69 11.80 11.63
C VAL A 59 1.46 11.09 11.05
N ILE A 60 1.08 9.97 11.65
CA ILE A 60 -0.14 9.24 11.31
C ILE A 60 -1.23 9.66 12.31
N PRO A 61 -2.36 10.23 11.85
CA PRO A 61 -3.47 10.58 12.73
C PRO A 61 -4.00 9.36 13.49
N LYS A 62 -4.32 9.57 14.77
CA LYS A 62 -5.00 8.57 15.61
C LYS A 62 -6.46 8.39 15.21
N ASP A 63 -7.10 9.47 14.77
CA ASP A 63 -8.45 9.40 14.23
C ASP A 63 -8.40 8.68 12.86
N SER A 64 -9.19 7.62 12.73
CA SER A 64 -9.29 6.84 11.49
C SER A 64 -9.97 7.59 10.34
N PHE A 65 -10.73 8.64 10.65
CA PHE A 65 -11.37 9.50 9.64
C PHE A 65 -10.44 10.61 9.15
N GLU A 66 -9.40 10.94 9.92
CA GLU A 66 -8.46 11.99 9.54
C GLU A 66 -7.49 11.53 8.44
N TYR A 67 -7.37 12.37 7.41
CA TYR A 67 -6.44 12.19 6.31
C TYR A 67 -5.01 12.56 6.71
N LEU A 68 -4.03 11.82 6.19
CA LEU A 68 -2.63 12.21 6.26
C LEU A 68 -2.39 13.46 5.40
N GLN A 69 -1.79 14.48 6.01
CA GLN A 69 -1.50 15.78 5.39
C GLN A 69 -0.14 15.76 4.65
N GLU A 70 -0.04 14.90 3.64
CA GLU A 70 1.18 14.73 2.83
C GLU A 70 0.85 14.98 1.35
N GLU A 71 1.48 15.97 0.72
CA GLU A 71 1.22 16.34 -0.68
C GLU A 71 1.40 15.16 -1.65
N SER A 72 2.39 14.30 -1.36
CA SER A 72 2.68 13.11 -2.16
C SER A 72 1.58 12.03 -2.11
N LEU A 73 0.62 12.15 -1.19
CA LEU A 73 -0.51 11.24 -1.02
C LEU A 73 -1.82 11.82 -1.60
N GLN A 74 -1.80 13.05 -2.12
CA GLN A 74 -3.00 13.75 -2.58
C GLN A 74 -3.74 13.01 -3.71
N ASP A 75 -2.99 12.33 -4.58
CA ASP A 75 -3.58 11.59 -5.70
C ASP A 75 -4.51 10.45 -5.25
N ILE A 76 -4.37 9.94 -4.02
CA ILE A 76 -5.27 8.93 -3.45
C ILE A 76 -6.70 9.48 -3.28
N LEU A 77 -6.85 10.81 -3.17
CA LEU A 77 -8.14 11.47 -2.99
C LEU A 77 -8.91 11.65 -4.30
N ASN A 78 -8.30 11.39 -5.45
CA ASN A 78 -8.97 11.47 -6.74
C ASN A 78 -9.96 10.31 -6.96
N THR A 79 -10.73 10.34 -8.05
CA THR A 79 -11.75 9.31 -8.34
C THR A 79 -11.16 7.94 -8.69
N THR A 80 -9.85 7.83 -8.93
CA THR A 80 -9.17 6.58 -9.28
C THR A 80 -8.23 6.09 -8.18
N LEU A 81 -8.35 6.64 -6.97
CA LEU A 81 -7.55 6.27 -5.80
C LEU A 81 -6.03 6.39 -6.04
N GLY A 82 -5.60 7.27 -6.94
CA GLY A 82 -4.19 7.43 -7.31
C GLY A 82 -3.67 6.44 -8.35
N PHE A 83 -4.51 5.56 -8.89
CA PHE A 83 -4.19 4.73 -10.06
C PHE A 83 -4.59 5.44 -11.36
N GLN A 84 -4.11 4.99 -12.51
CA GLN A 84 -4.58 5.56 -13.78
C GLN A 84 -5.99 5.05 -14.16
N LYS A 85 -6.28 3.79 -13.87
CA LYS A 85 -7.61 3.18 -14.07
C LYS A 85 -7.94 2.19 -12.97
N ILE A 86 -9.24 2.03 -12.72
CA ILE A 86 -9.79 0.96 -11.89
C ILE A 86 -10.67 0.09 -12.79
N PHE A 87 -10.29 -1.17 -12.96
CA PHE A 87 -11.05 -2.16 -13.72
C PHE A 87 -11.88 -3.03 -12.77
N VAL A 88 -13.11 -3.34 -13.16
CA VAL A 88 -13.96 -4.33 -12.46
C VAL A 88 -14.23 -5.49 -13.40
N LEU A 89 -13.88 -6.69 -12.96
CA LEU A 89 -14.15 -7.94 -13.65
C LEU A 89 -15.58 -8.35 -13.33
N ASN A 90 -16.45 -8.35 -14.33
CA ASN A 90 -17.87 -8.65 -14.16
C ASN A 90 -18.36 -9.48 -15.34
N LEU A 91 -19.00 -10.61 -15.07
CA LEU A 91 -19.68 -11.36 -16.12
C LEU A 91 -20.84 -10.50 -16.68
N PRO A 92 -20.96 -10.32 -18.00
CA PRO A 92 -21.96 -9.40 -18.56
C PRO A 92 -23.41 -9.66 -18.14
N PHE A 93 -23.74 -10.92 -17.81
CA PHE A 93 -25.07 -11.32 -17.34
C PHE A 93 -25.29 -11.12 -15.84
N ARG A 94 -24.25 -10.83 -15.04
CA ARG A 94 -24.34 -10.51 -13.60
C ARG A 94 -24.63 -9.03 -13.40
N THR A 95 -25.77 -8.59 -13.93
CA THR A 95 -26.23 -7.20 -13.82
C THR A 95 -26.50 -6.80 -12.37
N ASP A 96 -26.92 -7.75 -11.53
CA ASP A 96 -27.10 -7.58 -10.08
C ASP A 96 -25.80 -7.09 -9.40
N ARG A 97 -24.67 -7.74 -9.69
CA ARG A 97 -23.37 -7.35 -9.14
C ARG A 97 -22.88 -6.04 -9.74
N ARG A 98 -23.13 -5.82 -11.03
CA ARG A 98 -22.78 -4.59 -11.73
C ARG A 98 -23.51 -3.36 -11.17
N ASP A 99 -24.79 -3.50 -10.88
CA ASP A 99 -25.61 -2.43 -10.28
C ASP A 99 -25.10 -2.10 -8.88
N ALA A 100 -24.86 -3.12 -8.05
CA ALA A 100 -24.28 -2.95 -6.71
C ALA A 100 -22.91 -2.25 -6.76
N MET A 101 -22.00 -2.70 -7.64
CA MET A 101 -20.69 -2.07 -7.82
C MET A 101 -20.79 -0.62 -8.30
N SER A 102 -21.68 -0.34 -9.25
CA SER A 102 -21.88 1.01 -9.78
C SER A 102 -22.37 1.96 -8.69
N LEU A 103 -23.29 1.51 -7.84
CA LEU A 103 -23.83 2.30 -6.75
C LEU A 103 -22.82 2.51 -5.62
N SER A 104 -22.14 1.45 -5.18
CA SER A 104 -21.06 1.52 -4.17
C SER A 104 -19.96 2.49 -4.60
N ALA A 105 -19.57 2.46 -5.87
CA ALA A 105 -18.56 3.36 -6.40
C ALA A 105 -19.05 4.81 -6.49
N ALA A 106 -20.30 5.03 -6.92
CA ALA A 106 -20.89 6.36 -6.98
C ALA A 106 -20.94 7.03 -5.61
N VAL A 107 -21.42 6.34 -4.57
CA VAL A 107 -21.49 6.90 -3.20
C VAL A 107 -20.12 7.15 -2.59
N SER A 108 -19.08 6.45 -3.07
CA SER A 108 -17.68 6.58 -2.62
C SER A 108 -16.84 7.53 -3.48
N ASN A 109 -17.43 8.13 -4.51
CA ASN A 109 -16.75 8.93 -5.53
C ASN A 109 -15.56 8.18 -6.18
N ILE A 110 -15.80 6.95 -6.62
CA ILE A 110 -14.83 6.07 -7.29
C ILE A 110 -15.28 5.84 -8.72
N LYS A 111 -14.37 6.01 -9.68
CA LYS A 111 -14.61 5.79 -11.11
C LYS A 111 -14.16 4.39 -11.51
N LEU A 112 -15.08 3.60 -12.04
CA LEU A 112 -14.85 2.23 -12.49
C LEU A 112 -14.93 2.11 -14.01
N GLU A 113 -14.18 1.16 -14.58
CA GLU A 113 -14.30 0.69 -15.97
C GLU A 113 -14.50 -0.83 -15.96
N PHE A 114 -15.60 -1.31 -16.53
CA PHE A 114 -15.90 -2.74 -16.52
C PHE A 114 -15.11 -3.48 -17.62
N VAL A 115 -14.61 -4.65 -17.26
CA VAL A 115 -14.02 -5.63 -18.18
C VAL A 115 -14.91 -6.86 -18.17
N ASP A 116 -15.43 -7.21 -19.33
CA ASP A 116 -16.32 -8.35 -19.48
C ASP A 116 -15.63 -9.65 -19.05
N GLY A 117 -16.25 -10.32 -18.09
CA GLY A 117 -15.88 -11.65 -17.64
C GLY A 117 -16.05 -12.69 -18.73
N VAL A 118 -15.22 -13.73 -18.67
CA VAL A 118 -15.20 -14.83 -19.62
C VAL A 118 -15.66 -16.09 -18.93
N THR A 119 -16.61 -16.81 -19.53
CA THR A 119 -17.03 -18.13 -19.05
C THR A 119 -16.05 -19.19 -19.57
N GLY A 120 -15.77 -20.23 -18.78
CA GLY A 120 -14.80 -21.25 -19.16
C GLY A 120 -15.23 -22.10 -20.35
N GLU A 121 -16.52 -22.15 -20.69
CA GLU A 121 -17.07 -22.83 -21.87
C GLU A 121 -16.75 -22.07 -23.17
N SER A 122 -16.57 -20.75 -23.09
CA SER A 122 -16.33 -19.91 -24.26
C SER A 122 -14.87 -19.97 -24.77
N ILE A 123 -13.97 -20.57 -24.00
CA ILE A 123 -12.52 -20.59 -24.28
C ILE A 123 -12.18 -21.80 -25.16
N LYS A 124 -11.61 -21.53 -26.35
CA LYS A 124 -11.14 -22.59 -27.25
C LYS A 124 -9.89 -23.31 -26.70
N PRO A 125 -9.76 -24.63 -26.90
CA PRO A 125 -8.57 -25.39 -26.46
C PRO A 125 -7.23 -24.83 -26.94
N SER A 126 -7.18 -24.21 -28.13
CA SER A 126 -5.96 -23.61 -28.67
C SER A 126 -5.51 -22.32 -27.96
N ALA A 127 -6.33 -21.78 -27.05
CA ALA A 127 -6.02 -20.55 -26.32
C ALA A 127 -5.29 -20.79 -24.99
N TYR A 128 -5.22 -22.05 -24.53
CA TYR A 128 -4.58 -22.36 -23.26
C TYR A 128 -3.05 -22.38 -23.39
N PRO A 129 -2.32 -21.76 -22.44
CA PRO A 129 -0.88 -21.94 -22.33
C PRO A 129 -0.59 -23.36 -21.85
N PRO A 130 0.68 -23.79 -21.84
CA PRO A 130 1.06 -25.03 -21.17
C PRO A 130 0.74 -25.01 -19.66
N PRO A 131 0.60 -26.18 -19.01
CA PRO A 131 0.60 -27.50 -19.63
C PRO A 131 -0.84 -27.89 -20.07
N GLU A 132 -1.00 -28.93 -20.90
CA GLU A 132 -2.32 -29.29 -21.48
C GLU A 132 -3.37 -29.70 -20.42
N GLU A 133 -2.90 -30.11 -19.24
CA GLU A 133 -3.73 -30.51 -18.11
C GLU A 133 -4.65 -29.38 -17.63
N ASN A 134 -4.29 -28.12 -17.85
CA ASN A 134 -5.10 -26.98 -17.44
C ASN A 134 -6.47 -26.92 -18.14
N ILE A 135 -6.61 -27.58 -19.29
CA ILE A 135 -7.89 -27.72 -20.01
C ILE A 135 -8.90 -28.48 -19.16
N LYS A 136 -8.43 -29.39 -18.27
CA LYS A 136 -9.27 -30.21 -17.39
C LYS A 136 -9.70 -29.50 -16.10
N LEU A 137 -9.18 -28.30 -15.83
CA LEU A 137 -9.63 -27.49 -14.69
C LEU A 137 -11.11 -27.16 -14.82
N LEU A 138 -11.78 -26.91 -13.69
CA LEU A 138 -13.19 -26.53 -13.67
C LEU A 138 -13.44 -25.30 -14.56
N SER A 139 -14.60 -25.24 -15.19
CA SER A 139 -14.94 -24.17 -16.13
C SER A 139 -14.77 -22.77 -15.52
N GLY A 140 -15.26 -22.58 -14.29
CA GLY A 140 -15.09 -21.32 -13.58
C GLY A 140 -13.63 -20.91 -13.35
N ILE A 141 -12.74 -21.85 -13.04
CA ILE A 141 -11.28 -21.60 -12.90
C ILE A 141 -10.70 -21.08 -14.22
N ARG A 142 -11.07 -21.71 -15.35
CA ARG A 142 -10.61 -21.29 -16.69
C ARG A 142 -11.16 -19.92 -17.07
N GLY A 143 -12.43 -19.66 -16.75
CA GLY A 143 -13.07 -18.36 -16.93
C GLY A 143 -12.39 -17.24 -16.13
N SER A 144 -12.14 -17.49 -14.84
CA SER A 144 -11.40 -16.59 -13.95
C SER A 144 -10.04 -16.24 -14.54
N TRP A 145 -9.18 -17.23 -14.82
CA TRP A 145 -7.86 -17.01 -15.43
C TRP A 145 -7.95 -16.12 -16.67
N ARG A 146 -8.85 -16.47 -17.61
CA ARG A 146 -8.96 -15.73 -18.87
C ARG A 146 -9.43 -14.29 -18.66
N THR A 147 -10.34 -14.08 -17.72
CA THR A 147 -10.85 -12.75 -17.35
C THR A 147 -9.72 -11.86 -16.82
N HIS A 148 -8.92 -12.37 -15.88
CA HIS A 148 -7.75 -11.63 -15.38
C HIS A 148 -6.72 -11.37 -16.48
N MET A 149 -6.44 -12.36 -17.34
CA MET A 149 -5.51 -12.15 -18.47
C MET A 149 -5.99 -11.06 -19.44
N ASN A 150 -7.30 -10.94 -19.69
CA ASN A 150 -7.87 -9.87 -20.52
C ASN A 150 -7.69 -8.48 -19.87
N ALA A 151 -7.88 -8.38 -18.55
CA ALA A 151 -7.62 -7.12 -17.83
C ALA A 151 -6.13 -6.74 -17.89
N LEU A 152 -5.23 -7.70 -17.70
CA LEU A 152 -3.79 -7.46 -17.84
C LEU A 152 -3.40 -7.06 -19.27
N GLN A 153 -4.01 -7.66 -20.30
CA GLN A 153 -3.82 -7.25 -21.69
C GLN A 153 -4.20 -5.78 -21.89
N LYS A 154 -5.36 -5.34 -21.37
CA LYS A 154 -5.77 -3.92 -21.43
C LYS A 154 -4.75 -2.98 -20.81
N VAL A 155 -4.13 -3.36 -19.67
CA VAL A 155 -3.06 -2.56 -19.04
C VAL A 155 -1.89 -2.36 -20.01
N VAL A 156 -1.47 -3.41 -20.70
CA VAL A 156 -0.35 -3.37 -21.65
C VAL A 156 -0.72 -2.64 -22.95
N GLU A 157 -1.86 -2.96 -23.55
CA GLU A 157 -2.34 -2.39 -24.81
C GLU A 157 -2.59 -0.88 -24.71
N GLN A 158 -3.16 -0.44 -23.59
CA GLN A 158 -3.41 0.98 -23.33
C GLN A 158 -2.18 1.70 -22.75
N ASN A 159 -1.04 1.01 -22.61
CA ASN A 159 0.20 1.54 -22.06
C ASN A 159 -0.01 2.22 -20.69
N LEU A 160 -0.84 1.61 -19.82
CA LEU A 160 -1.08 2.13 -18.47
C LEU A 160 0.14 1.84 -17.60
N THR A 161 0.58 2.85 -16.84
CA THR A 161 1.58 2.78 -15.78
C THR A 161 1.09 1.95 -14.60
N THR A 162 -0.17 2.16 -14.18
CA THR A 162 -0.82 1.41 -13.10
C THR A 162 -2.29 1.19 -13.39
N ALA A 163 -2.81 0.03 -12.98
CA ALA A 163 -4.25 -0.22 -12.95
C ALA A 163 -4.60 -0.99 -11.68
N PHE A 164 -5.76 -0.67 -11.09
CA PHE A 164 -6.32 -1.41 -9.97
C PHE A 164 -7.43 -2.32 -10.49
N ILE A 165 -7.31 -3.63 -10.28
CA ILE A 165 -8.25 -4.63 -10.77
C ILE A 165 -9.05 -5.16 -9.59
N LEU A 166 -10.36 -5.15 -9.73
CA LEU A 166 -11.34 -5.56 -8.73
C LEU A 166 -12.23 -6.67 -9.29
N GLU A 167 -12.63 -7.63 -8.45
CA GLU A 167 -13.75 -8.54 -8.74
C GLU A 167 -15.09 -7.85 -8.39
N ASP A 168 -16.20 -8.31 -8.95
CA ASP A 168 -17.51 -7.67 -8.80
C ASP A 168 -18.25 -7.97 -7.48
N ASP A 169 -17.68 -8.83 -6.65
CA ASP A 169 -18.08 -9.12 -5.27
C ASP A 169 -17.13 -8.49 -4.23
N VAL A 170 -16.27 -7.55 -4.63
CA VAL A 170 -15.47 -6.75 -3.70
C VAL A 170 -16.30 -5.68 -3.00
N ASP A 171 -15.81 -5.25 -1.84
CA ASP A 171 -16.32 -4.11 -1.08
C ASP A 171 -15.20 -3.44 -0.27
N TRP A 172 -15.46 -2.24 0.26
CA TRP A 172 -14.50 -1.44 1.02
C TRP A 172 -15.16 -0.69 2.18
N ASP A 173 -14.34 -0.28 3.15
CA ASP A 173 -14.78 0.55 4.27
C ASP A 173 -14.93 2.00 3.78
N ILE A 174 -15.87 2.77 4.34
CA ILE A 174 -16.01 4.21 4.00
C ILE A 174 -14.68 4.98 4.17
N ARG A 175 -13.78 4.52 5.05
CA ARG A 175 -12.44 5.08 5.29
C ARG A 175 -11.37 4.55 4.32
N VAL A 176 -11.77 4.05 3.15
CA VAL A 176 -10.86 3.42 2.16
C VAL A 176 -9.68 4.33 1.79
N ARG A 177 -9.89 5.65 1.67
CA ARG A 177 -8.83 6.60 1.30
C ARG A 177 -7.79 6.77 2.42
N GLN A 178 -8.24 6.88 3.66
CA GLN A 178 -7.40 6.98 4.85
C GLN A 178 -6.55 5.70 5.02
N ASN A 179 -7.14 4.53 4.76
CA ASN A 179 -6.44 3.25 4.78
C ASN A 179 -5.43 3.14 3.62
N LEU A 180 -5.78 3.61 2.43
CA LEU A 180 -4.88 3.65 1.29
C LEU A 180 -3.71 4.61 1.48
N GLN A 181 -3.89 5.74 2.17
CA GLN A 181 -2.78 6.65 2.50
C GLN A 181 -1.74 5.96 3.41
N ARG A 182 -2.20 5.18 4.39
CA ARG A 182 -1.32 4.38 5.28
C ARG A 182 -0.59 3.29 4.49
N PHE A 183 -1.31 2.57 3.62
CA PHE A 183 -0.71 1.59 2.72
C PHE A 183 0.29 2.23 1.73
N ALA A 184 0.04 3.44 1.26
CA ALA A 184 0.94 4.16 0.36
C ALA A 184 2.28 4.51 1.01
N LEU A 185 2.30 4.84 2.31
CA LEU A 185 3.55 4.99 3.07
C LEU A 185 4.32 3.66 3.14
N ALA A 186 3.61 2.58 3.48
CA ALA A 186 4.20 1.26 3.60
C ALA A 186 4.74 0.74 2.26
N SER A 187 3.95 0.86 1.20
CA SER A 187 4.30 0.36 -0.14
C SER A 187 5.53 1.08 -0.70
N ARG A 188 5.65 2.40 -0.51
CA ARG A 188 6.87 3.15 -0.85
C ARG A 188 8.10 2.58 -0.17
N PHE A 189 8.02 2.28 1.11
CA PHE A 189 9.14 1.70 1.85
C PHE A 189 9.46 0.27 1.37
N LEU A 190 8.44 -0.59 1.27
CA LEU A 190 8.61 -2.01 0.98
C LEU A 190 8.97 -2.28 -0.50
N ALA A 191 8.63 -1.37 -1.41
CA ALA A 191 9.06 -1.42 -2.81
C ALA A 191 10.55 -1.00 -2.99
N GLN A 192 11.13 -0.30 -2.01
CA GLN A 192 12.51 0.21 -2.08
C GLN A 192 13.57 -0.86 -1.79
N ASN A 193 14.81 -0.49 -2.14
CA ASN A 193 16.06 -1.25 -2.09
C ASN A 193 16.24 -2.08 -0.80
N LYS A 194 16.59 -3.35 -0.97
CA LYS A 194 16.79 -4.35 0.11
C LYS A 194 17.84 -3.91 1.14
N ASP A 195 18.79 -3.08 0.74
CA ASP A 195 19.93 -2.68 1.57
C ASP A 195 19.65 -1.48 2.49
N PHE A 196 18.49 -0.80 2.35
CA PHE A 196 18.22 0.43 3.11
C PHE A 196 18.22 0.18 4.62
N LEU A 197 17.60 -0.91 5.08
CA LEU A 197 17.63 -1.34 6.49
C LEU A 197 19.06 -1.63 6.97
N ALA A 198 19.91 -2.18 6.10
CA ALA A 198 21.29 -2.46 6.43
C ALA A 198 22.13 -1.17 6.59
N SER A 199 21.73 -0.10 5.90
CA SER A 199 22.45 1.18 5.88
C SER A 199 21.97 2.21 6.92
N SER A 200 20.85 1.96 7.63
CA SER A 200 20.23 2.92 8.56
C SER A 200 20.27 2.48 10.03
N PRO A 201 21.25 2.96 10.83
CA PRO A 201 21.35 2.62 12.25
C PRO A 201 20.15 3.05 13.10
N ASN A 202 19.50 4.16 12.75
CA ASN A 202 18.34 4.67 13.50
C ASN A 202 17.13 3.78 13.33
N LEU A 203 16.90 3.28 12.11
CA LEU A 203 15.79 2.39 11.81
C LEU A 203 15.98 1.01 12.47
N ARG A 204 17.23 0.53 12.56
CA ARG A 204 17.53 -0.70 13.30
C ARG A 204 17.14 -0.66 14.77
N LYS A 205 17.20 0.50 15.41
CA LYS A 205 16.78 0.66 16.82
C LYS A 205 15.27 0.55 17.01
N GLN A 206 14.48 0.67 15.94
CA GLN A 206 13.03 0.58 15.95
C GLN A 206 12.54 -0.85 15.63
N ILE A 207 13.45 -1.80 15.39
CA ILE A 207 13.08 -3.17 15.09
C ILE A 207 12.59 -3.86 16.37
N GLU A 208 11.38 -4.38 16.30
CA GLU A 208 10.78 -5.25 17.30
C GLU A 208 10.78 -6.68 16.76
N HIS A 209 11.10 -7.66 17.61
CA HIS A 209 11.00 -9.07 17.27
C HIS A 209 9.80 -9.69 17.97
N ARG A 210 8.96 -10.41 17.23
CA ARG A 210 7.77 -11.09 17.75
C ARG A 210 7.78 -12.56 17.36
N PRO A 211 7.31 -13.48 18.21
CA PRO A 211 7.08 -14.87 17.82
C PRO A 211 6.07 -14.92 16.67
N ASN A 212 6.37 -15.71 15.64
CA ASN A 212 5.39 -16.00 14.60
C ASN A 212 4.45 -17.10 15.10
N THR A 213 3.14 -16.83 15.13
CA THR A 213 2.14 -17.81 15.56
C THR A 213 1.50 -18.56 14.39
N GLU A 214 1.90 -18.29 13.14
CA GLU A 214 1.45 -19.04 11.97
C GLU A 214 1.86 -20.52 12.08
N THR A 215 0.90 -21.41 11.85
CA THR A 215 1.02 -22.89 11.89
C THR A 215 0.61 -23.50 10.55
N GLU A 216 0.73 -24.82 10.38
CA GLU A 216 0.24 -25.49 9.17
C GLU A 216 -1.29 -25.38 8.99
N GLU A 217 -2.02 -25.31 10.10
CA GLU A 217 -3.48 -25.20 10.13
C GLU A 217 -3.97 -23.78 9.85
N SER A 218 -3.25 -22.77 10.34
CA SER A 218 -3.59 -21.35 10.16
C SER A 218 -2.97 -20.75 8.89
N ALA A 219 -1.93 -21.38 8.33
CA ALA A 219 -1.37 -20.97 7.06
C ALA A 219 -2.30 -21.31 5.89
N PHE A 220 -2.42 -20.37 4.97
CA PHE A 220 -3.06 -20.65 3.69
C PHE A 220 -2.19 -21.65 2.92
N LYS A 221 -2.75 -22.80 2.55
CA LYS A 221 -2.06 -23.93 1.89
C LYS A 221 -1.68 -23.65 0.42
N ILE A 222 -1.09 -22.49 0.20
CA ILE A 222 -0.62 -21.97 -1.08
C ILE A 222 0.87 -22.29 -1.26
N ILE A 223 1.65 -22.13 -0.19
CA ILE A 223 3.08 -22.45 -0.13
C ILE A 223 3.39 -23.38 1.05
N ASP A 224 4.54 -24.05 0.98
CA ASP A 224 5.02 -24.93 2.04
C ASP A 224 5.31 -24.16 3.35
N THR A 225 4.87 -24.74 4.47
CA THR A 225 5.03 -24.21 5.84
C THR A 225 6.33 -24.67 6.50
N ALA A 226 7.11 -25.57 5.88
CA ALA A 226 8.39 -26.04 6.41
C ALA A 226 9.41 -24.92 6.68
N ASN A 227 9.29 -23.78 5.97
CA ASN A 227 10.17 -22.62 6.09
C ASN A 227 9.52 -21.43 6.81
N LEU A 228 8.55 -21.66 7.71
CA LEU A 228 7.98 -20.60 8.54
C LEU A 228 9.08 -19.96 9.40
N ALA A 229 9.14 -18.63 9.39
CA ALA A 229 10.05 -17.90 10.26
C ALA A 229 9.56 -18.05 11.71
N GLN A 230 10.44 -18.43 12.64
CA GLN A 230 10.08 -18.53 14.06
C GLN A 230 9.82 -17.16 14.70
N THR A 231 10.46 -16.12 14.19
CA THR A 231 10.29 -14.74 14.65
C THR A 231 10.11 -13.81 13.46
N LEU A 232 9.25 -12.81 13.63
CA LEU A 232 9.03 -11.73 12.67
C LEU A 232 9.70 -10.46 13.19
N ALA A 233 10.43 -9.78 12.31
CA ALA A 233 11.00 -8.47 12.59
C ALA A 233 10.02 -7.40 12.09
N SER A 234 9.56 -6.55 12.99
CA SER A 234 8.58 -5.49 12.72
C SER A 234 9.12 -4.09 13.02
N ILE A 235 8.64 -3.10 12.29
CA ILE A 235 8.92 -1.68 12.52
C ILE A 235 7.59 -0.92 12.49
N PRO A 236 7.28 -0.09 13.50
CA PRO A 236 6.08 0.74 13.45
C PRO A 236 6.10 1.71 12.26
N LEU A 237 5.00 1.80 11.52
CA LEU A 237 4.88 2.63 10.32
C LEU A 237 5.17 4.11 10.61
N SER A 238 4.79 4.60 11.78
CA SER A 238 5.07 5.96 12.27
C SER A 238 6.55 6.26 12.47
N LYS A 239 7.39 5.22 12.64
CA LYS A 239 8.85 5.34 12.81
C LYS A 239 9.61 5.40 11.49
N LEU A 240 8.92 5.31 10.37
CA LEU A 240 9.56 5.47 9.07
C LEU A 240 9.95 6.95 8.83
N PRO A 241 11.14 7.20 8.25
CA PRO A 241 11.56 8.55 7.90
C PRO A 241 10.84 9.04 6.62
N ILE A 242 10.27 10.25 6.67
CA ILE A 242 9.55 10.89 5.54
C ILE A 242 10.46 11.05 4.30
N ARG A 243 11.66 11.64 4.47
CA ARG A 243 12.53 12.04 3.35
C ARG A 243 12.91 10.91 2.37
N PRO A 244 13.42 9.72 2.79
CA PRO A 244 13.73 8.66 1.85
C PRO A 244 12.49 7.99 1.20
N LEU A 245 11.29 8.15 1.77
CA LEU A 245 10.06 7.69 1.11
C LEU A 245 9.68 8.57 -0.10
N PHE A 246 10.09 9.84 -0.10
CA PHE A 246 9.66 10.85 -1.08
C PHE A 246 10.78 11.49 -1.89
N SER A 247 12.05 11.27 -1.51
CA SER A 247 13.24 11.80 -2.17
C SER A 247 13.63 10.99 -3.40
N ASP A 248 12.69 10.78 -4.32
CA ASP A 248 13.02 10.43 -5.69
C ASP A 248 13.23 11.73 -6.50
N SER A 249 14.22 12.50 -6.07
CA SER A 249 14.60 13.80 -6.65
C SER A 249 15.32 13.68 -8.00
N LYS A 250 15.44 12.45 -8.54
CA LYS A 250 16.05 12.17 -9.84
C LYS A 250 15.04 11.85 -10.95
N LEU A 251 13.74 11.84 -10.67
CA LEU A 251 12.72 11.68 -11.71
C LEU A 251 12.49 13.02 -12.42
N LYS A 252 12.67 13.02 -13.75
CA LYS A 252 12.41 14.17 -14.62
C LYS A 252 10.97 14.67 -14.42
N PRO A 253 10.71 15.99 -14.45
CA PRO A 253 9.35 16.52 -14.41
C PRO A 253 8.57 15.98 -15.62
N GLY A 254 7.54 15.15 -15.37
CA GLY A 254 6.73 14.53 -16.41
C GLY A 254 6.31 13.08 -16.15
N HIS A 255 6.95 12.37 -15.20
CA HIS A 255 6.44 11.08 -14.72
C HIS A 255 5.49 11.33 -13.54
N ALA A 256 4.21 10.99 -13.71
CA ALA A 256 3.24 11.02 -12.62
C ALA A 256 3.78 10.22 -11.43
N LYS A 257 3.93 10.88 -10.28
CA LYS A 257 4.41 10.24 -9.05
C LYS A 257 3.26 9.42 -8.48
N SER A 258 3.24 8.12 -8.77
CA SER A 258 2.30 7.20 -8.12
C SER A 258 2.38 7.36 -6.59
N PRO A 259 1.23 7.49 -5.90
CA PRO A 259 1.23 7.59 -4.45
C PRO A 259 1.72 6.30 -3.79
N TYR A 260 1.74 5.18 -4.51
CA TYR A 260 2.19 3.87 -4.02
C TYR A 260 3.67 3.58 -4.33
N GLY A 261 4.47 4.63 -4.56
CA GLY A 261 5.88 4.51 -4.97
C GLY A 261 6.05 4.24 -6.46
N ASP A 262 7.31 4.23 -6.91
CA ASP A 262 7.67 4.06 -8.32
C ASP A 262 7.13 2.73 -8.89
N PRO A 263 6.18 2.76 -9.85
CA PRO A 263 5.62 1.56 -10.47
C PRO A 263 6.65 0.70 -11.22
N SER A 264 7.85 1.21 -11.48
CA SER A 264 8.95 0.40 -12.01
C SER A 264 9.53 -0.56 -10.98
N LYS A 265 9.32 -0.29 -9.68
CA LYS A 265 9.92 -1.04 -8.56
C LYS A 265 9.04 -2.14 -8.00
N TRP A 266 7.72 -2.05 -8.15
CA TRP A 266 6.78 -3.09 -7.71
C TRP A 266 6.03 -3.73 -8.88
N ASP A 267 5.57 -4.97 -8.69
CA ASP A 267 4.77 -5.73 -9.66
C ASP A 267 3.28 -5.73 -9.28
N ILE A 268 2.96 -6.02 -8.01
CA ILE A 268 1.59 -6.13 -7.50
C ILE A 268 1.44 -5.41 -6.15
N LEU A 269 0.34 -4.69 -5.98
CA LEU A 269 -0.18 -4.24 -4.68
C LEU A 269 -1.45 -5.04 -4.40
N TRP A 270 -1.35 -6.08 -3.60
CA TRP A 270 -2.43 -7.03 -3.31
C TRP A 270 -3.15 -6.60 -2.04
N ILE A 271 -4.06 -5.63 -2.18
CA ILE A 271 -4.73 -4.98 -1.05
C ILE A 271 -6.18 -5.44 -0.83
N GLY A 272 -6.63 -6.39 -1.65
CA GLY A 272 -7.86 -7.11 -1.48
C GLY A 272 -7.66 -8.59 -1.73
N HIS A 273 -7.81 -9.34 -0.65
CA HIS A 273 -7.56 -10.76 -0.57
C HIS A 273 -8.45 -11.36 0.52
N CYS A 274 -8.50 -12.68 0.60
CA CYS A 274 -9.16 -13.39 1.68
C CYS A 274 -8.14 -14.09 2.58
N GLY A 275 -6.86 -14.13 2.21
CA GLY A 275 -5.87 -14.79 3.05
C GLY A 275 -4.44 -14.52 2.64
N ALA A 276 -3.64 -14.07 3.59
CA ALA A 276 -2.24 -13.71 3.39
C ALA A 276 -1.36 -14.47 4.41
N GLY A 277 -0.33 -15.16 3.94
CA GLY A 277 0.66 -15.79 4.83
C GLY A 277 1.66 -14.78 5.40
N MET A 278 2.27 -15.07 6.54
CA MET A 278 3.30 -14.19 7.10
C MET A 278 4.55 -14.18 6.23
N PRO A 279 5.34 -13.09 6.22
CA PRO A 279 6.54 -12.99 5.41
C PRO A 279 7.52 -14.14 5.65
N ARG A 280 8.02 -14.70 4.55
CA ARG A 280 9.08 -15.72 4.60
C ARG A 280 10.45 -15.06 4.55
N SER A 281 11.41 -15.66 5.22
CA SER A 281 12.81 -15.26 5.08
C SER A 281 13.28 -15.54 3.65
N PRO A 282 14.18 -14.70 3.09
CA PRO A 282 14.78 -14.99 1.79
C PRO A 282 15.40 -16.38 1.79
N ARG A 283 15.14 -17.19 0.75
CA ARG A 283 15.76 -18.52 0.62
C ARG A 283 17.28 -18.37 0.64
N GLN A 284 17.92 -18.80 1.73
CA GLN A 284 19.38 -18.82 1.82
C GLN A 284 19.92 -20.01 1.00
N PRO A 285 21.04 -19.85 0.28
CA PRO A 285 21.75 -20.99 -0.28
C PRO A 285 22.13 -21.96 0.85
N ALA A 286 22.07 -23.27 0.59
CA ALA A 286 22.31 -24.33 1.56
C ALA A 286 23.69 -24.30 2.27
N HIS A 287 24.61 -23.44 1.83
CA HIS A 287 25.92 -23.25 2.45
C HIS A 287 25.96 -22.10 3.46
N SER A 288 24.87 -21.34 3.63
CA SER A 288 24.86 -20.09 4.41
C SER A 288 24.14 -20.20 5.76
N PHE A 289 23.72 -21.41 6.18
CA PHE A 289 23.00 -21.70 7.44
C PHE A 289 23.72 -21.25 8.74
N LYS A 290 24.96 -20.75 8.66
CA LYS A 290 25.71 -20.24 9.81
C LYS A 290 25.42 -18.76 10.14
N HIS A 291 24.65 -18.04 9.32
CA HIS A 291 24.32 -16.64 9.53
C HIS A 291 22.81 -16.42 9.56
N HIS A 292 22.32 -15.70 10.59
CA HIS A 292 20.94 -15.23 10.64
C HIS A 292 20.58 -14.51 9.32
N PRO A 293 19.39 -14.76 8.75
CA PRO A 293 18.98 -14.10 7.52
C PRO A 293 19.04 -12.58 7.68
N GLN A 294 19.68 -11.92 6.70
CA GLN A 294 19.77 -10.47 6.71
C GLN A 294 18.36 -9.88 6.65
N LEU A 295 18.09 -8.91 7.52
CA LEU A 295 16.83 -8.18 7.52
C LEU A 295 16.84 -7.18 6.35
N THR A 296 15.86 -7.32 5.47
CA THR A 296 15.67 -6.50 4.27
C THR A 296 14.20 -6.12 4.16
N THR A 297 13.85 -5.33 3.14
CA THR A 297 12.45 -5.03 2.82
C THR A 297 11.65 -6.27 2.42
N GLU A 298 12.29 -7.42 2.16
CA GLU A 298 11.63 -8.70 1.82
C GLU A 298 11.02 -9.44 3.00
N ASN A 299 11.53 -9.23 4.21
CA ASN A 299 11.15 -9.99 5.40
C ASN A 299 10.85 -9.12 6.63
N VAL A 300 10.86 -7.79 6.47
CA VAL A 300 10.37 -6.87 7.51
C VAL A 300 8.86 -6.69 7.41
N VAL A 301 8.21 -6.60 8.56
CA VAL A 301 6.79 -6.22 8.69
C VAL A 301 6.70 -4.76 9.12
N LEU A 302 5.87 -3.96 8.46
CA LEU A 302 5.51 -2.64 8.96
C LEU A 302 4.21 -2.74 9.74
N THR A 303 4.17 -2.18 10.95
CA THR A 303 3.01 -2.30 11.85
C THR A 303 2.31 -0.97 12.03
N GLN A 304 0.98 -1.00 12.04
CA GLN A 304 0.12 0.09 12.48
C GLN A 304 -0.75 -0.45 13.60
N SER A 305 -0.41 -0.08 14.83
CA SER A 305 -1.20 -0.37 16.02
C SER A 305 -2.38 0.60 16.14
N ASP A 306 -3.37 0.22 16.94
CA ASP A 306 -4.55 1.03 17.28
C ASP A 306 -5.36 1.48 16.04
N ASP A 307 -5.37 0.66 14.98
CA ASP A 307 -6.20 0.86 13.79
C ASP A 307 -7.63 0.39 14.06
N VAL A 308 -8.48 1.31 14.49
CA VAL A 308 -9.91 1.03 14.77
C VAL A 308 -10.69 0.59 13.54
N THR A 309 -10.14 0.68 12.32
CA THR A 309 -10.77 0.11 11.11
C THR A 309 -10.60 -1.42 11.02
N VAL A 310 -9.66 -1.98 11.79
CA VAL A 310 -9.41 -3.42 11.88
C VAL A 310 -10.27 -4.02 13.00
N PRO A 311 -11.06 -5.08 12.74
CA PRO A 311 -11.80 -5.79 13.76
C PRO A 311 -10.88 -6.44 14.81
N VAL A 312 -11.45 -6.78 15.98
CA VAL A 312 -10.77 -7.64 16.96
C VAL A 312 -10.50 -9.05 16.40
N GLY A 313 -9.49 -9.73 16.96
CA GLY A 313 -8.94 -10.98 16.41
C GLY A 313 -9.96 -12.09 16.12
N ARG A 314 -11.02 -12.23 16.93
CA ARG A 314 -12.08 -13.24 16.71
C ARG A 314 -12.84 -13.07 15.38
N HIS A 315 -12.84 -11.87 14.82
CA HIS A 315 -13.50 -11.54 13.55
C HIS A 315 -12.55 -11.58 12.35
N LEU A 316 -11.25 -11.78 12.56
CA LEU A 316 -10.25 -11.91 11.48
C LEU A 316 -10.28 -13.32 10.90
N LYS A 317 -11.23 -13.55 9.99
CA LYS A 317 -11.45 -14.82 9.29
C LYS A 317 -11.88 -14.58 7.85
N ALA A 318 -11.31 -15.35 6.93
CA ALA A 318 -11.58 -15.25 5.49
C ALA A 318 -13.02 -15.63 5.13
N HIS A 319 -13.56 -16.66 5.79
CA HIS A 319 -14.91 -17.17 5.53
C HIS A 319 -15.53 -17.78 6.80
N PRO A 320 -16.87 -17.89 6.88
CA PRO A 320 -17.55 -18.41 8.08
C PRO A 320 -17.13 -19.82 8.50
N PHE A 321 -16.75 -20.67 7.54
CA PHE A 321 -16.34 -22.05 7.79
C PHE A 321 -14.88 -22.20 8.22
N GLN A 322 -14.13 -21.11 8.34
CA GLN A 322 -12.74 -21.15 8.78
C GLN A 322 -12.73 -21.41 10.28
N GLY A 323 -12.10 -22.51 10.69
CA GLY A 323 -12.03 -22.91 12.10
C GLY A 323 -11.32 -21.85 12.93
N ASP A 324 -10.02 -21.69 12.69
CA ASP A 324 -9.18 -20.76 13.43
C ASP A 324 -9.12 -19.36 12.79
N PRO A 325 -9.00 -18.28 13.58
CA PRO A 325 -8.66 -16.96 13.06
C PRO A 325 -7.36 -16.94 12.26
N ASP A 326 -7.19 -15.90 11.45
CA ASP A 326 -5.95 -15.66 10.72
C ASP A 326 -4.77 -15.54 11.70
N ALA A 327 -3.57 -15.95 11.29
CA ALA A 327 -2.37 -15.87 12.13
C ALA A 327 -2.12 -14.46 12.69
N LEU A 328 -2.54 -13.42 11.96
CA LEU A 328 -2.52 -12.02 12.40
C LEU A 328 -3.20 -11.83 13.77
N ALA A 329 -4.34 -12.49 14.01
CA ALA A 329 -5.13 -12.36 15.22
C ALA A 329 -4.40 -12.85 16.49
N THR A 330 -3.45 -13.76 16.33
CA THR A 330 -2.67 -14.34 17.44
C THR A 330 -1.24 -13.80 17.50
N THR A 331 -0.69 -13.32 16.38
CA THR A 331 0.66 -12.73 16.33
C THR A 331 0.69 -11.29 16.85
N TYR A 332 -0.36 -10.50 16.57
CA TYR A 332 -0.41 -9.07 16.90
C TYR A 332 -1.60 -8.73 17.81
N PRO A 333 -1.49 -7.65 18.62
CA PRO A 333 -2.63 -7.16 19.41
C PRO A 333 -3.85 -6.83 18.54
N ALA A 334 -5.03 -6.81 19.16
CA ALA A 334 -6.25 -6.34 18.50
C ALA A 334 -6.05 -4.96 17.86
N HIS A 335 -6.80 -4.68 16.78
CA HIS A 335 -6.69 -3.44 16.01
C HIS A 335 -5.29 -3.21 15.41
N SER A 336 -4.57 -4.28 15.06
CA SER A 336 -3.29 -4.17 14.35
C SER A 336 -3.48 -4.40 12.86
N ARG A 337 -2.99 -3.44 12.06
CA ARG A 337 -2.78 -3.64 10.62
C ARG A 337 -1.29 -3.82 10.36
N ILE A 338 -0.93 -4.76 9.51
CA ILE A 338 0.44 -4.99 9.08
C ILE A 338 0.58 -4.84 7.58
N PHE A 339 1.76 -4.42 7.14
CA PHE A 339 2.10 -4.29 5.72
C PHE A 339 3.43 -4.98 5.46
N HIS A 340 3.50 -5.77 4.41
CA HIS A 340 4.71 -6.53 4.13
C HIS A 340 4.73 -7.02 2.68
N ARG A 341 5.82 -7.70 2.32
CA ARG A 341 5.93 -8.42 1.05
C ARG A 341 5.06 -9.67 1.11
N SER A 342 4.27 -9.89 0.07
CA SER A 342 3.38 -11.05 -0.04
C SER A 342 4.15 -12.28 -0.53
N ASN A 343 5.25 -12.60 0.14
CA ASN A 343 6.08 -13.78 -0.13
C ASN A 343 5.71 -14.99 0.76
N GLY A 344 4.76 -14.80 1.68
CA GLY A 344 4.08 -15.85 2.45
C GLY A 344 2.98 -16.57 1.69
N GLY A 345 2.73 -16.18 0.43
CA GLY A 345 1.55 -16.60 -0.32
C GLY A 345 0.33 -15.73 0.00
N GLU A 346 -0.58 -15.65 -0.96
CA GLU A 346 -1.77 -14.81 -0.93
C GLU A 346 -2.90 -15.53 -1.66
N LEU A 347 -4.13 -15.29 -1.25
CA LEU A 347 -5.32 -15.97 -1.76
C LEU A 347 -6.48 -14.99 -1.98
N CYS A 348 -7.31 -15.29 -2.98
CA CYS A 348 -8.32 -14.41 -3.56
C CYS A 348 -7.75 -13.17 -4.25
N THR A 349 -8.35 -12.81 -5.39
CA THR A 349 -7.96 -11.65 -6.21
C THR A 349 -9.02 -10.55 -6.23
N VAL A 350 -9.82 -10.45 -5.17
CA VAL A 350 -10.93 -9.49 -5.06
C VAL A 350 -10.48 -8.04 -5.28
N GLY A 351 -9.24 -7.70 -4.96
CA GLY A 351 -8.65 -6.41 -5.33
C GLY A 351 -7.12 -6.41 -5.38
N TYR A 352 -6.53 -6.18 -6.55
CA TYR A 352 -5.08 -6.03 -6.67
C TYR A 352 -4.71 -4.98 -7.73
N ALA A 353 -3.72 -4.15 -7.44
CA ALA A 353 -3.17 -3.23 -8.41
C ALA A 353 -1.93 -3.84 -9.06
N VAL A 354 -1.76 -3.56 -10.35
CA VAL A 354 -0.59 -3.97 -11.13
C VAL A 354 0.10 -2.77 -11.73
N SER A 355 1.43 -2.78 -11.71
CA SER A 355 2.21 -1.87 -12.52
C SER A 355 2.27 -2.39 -13.95
N GLN A 356 2.64 -1.54 -14.91
CA GLN A 356 2.87 -1.98 -16.28
C GLN A 356 3.90 -3.11 -16.37
N ARG A 357 4.96 -3.01 -15.56
CA ARG A 357 5.99 -4.05 -15.43
C ARG A 357 5.37 -5.35 -14.91
N GLY A 358 4.57 -5.26 -13.85
CA GLY A 358 3.85 -6.40 -13.27
C GLY A 358 2.92 -7.08 -14.27
N ALA A 359 2.08 -6.30 -14.98
CA ALA A 359 1.14 -6.82 -15.96
C ALA A 359 1.85 -7.61 -17.09
N ARG A 360 2.95 -7.09 -17.62
CA ARG A 360 3.76 -7.78 -18.64
C ARG A 360 4.35 -9.09 -18.12
N ARG A 361 4.79 -9.13 -16.86
CA ARG A 361 5.37 -10.33 -16.24
C ARG A 361 4.31 -11.38 -15.92
N LEU A 362 3.13 -10.96 -15.48
CA LEU A 362 1.99 -11.84 -15.23
C LEU A 362 1.47 -12.43 -16.54
N LEU A 363 1.34 -11.63 -17.61
CA LEU A 363 1.00 -12.15 -18.94
C LEU A 363 2.05 -13.12 -19.46
N HIS A 364 3.33 -12.80 -19.30
CA HIS A 364 4.40 -13.72 -19.68
C HIS A 364 4.33 -15.02 -18.86
N GLN A 365 4.07 -14.94 -17.56
CA GLN A 365 3.95 -16.13 -16.72
C GLN A 365 2.72 -16.95 -17.10
N PHE A 366 1.52 -16.38 -16.94
CA PHE A 366 0.26 -17.13 -16.98
C PHE A 366 -0.41 -17.16 -18.35
N GLY A 367 0.08 -16.40 -19.33
CA GLY A 367 -0.41 -16.42 -20.71
C GLY A 367 0.54 -17.08 -21.70
N ILE A 368 1.82 -17.30 -21.35
CA ILE A 368 2.84 -17.82 -22.26
C ILE A 368 3.62 -18.98 -21.62
N LYS A 369 4.26 -18.76 -20.47
CA LYS A 369 5.16 -19.75 -19.84
C LYS A 369 4.39 -20.94 -19.30
N GLY A 370 3.34 -20.69 -18.52
CA GLY A 370 2.42 -21.71 -18.08
C GLY A 370 1.55 -21.35 -16.88
N TRP A 371 0.43 -22.06 -16.77
CA TRP A 371 -0.58 -21.91 -15.74
C TRP A 371 -1.32 -23.25 -15.52
N ASN A 372 -1.45 -23.69 -14.26
CA ASN A 372 -2.00 -25.00 -13.94
C ASN A 372 -2.68 -25.07 -12.56
N GLY A 373 -3.62 -24.16 -12.28
CA GLY A 373 -4.31 -24.12 -10.99
C GLY A 373 -5.35 -23.01 -10.89
N ILE A 374 -5.89 -22.81 -9.69
CA ILE A 374 -6.77 -21.66 -9.43
C ILE A 374 -5.93 -20.38 -9.57
N PHE A 375 -6.42 -19.39 -10.32
CA PHE A 375 -5.61 -18.24 -10.74
C PHE A 375 -5.04 -17.43 -9.57
N ASP A 376 -5.83 -17.21 -8.53
CA ASP A 376 -5.41 -16.50 -7.32
C ASP A 376 -4.29 -17.23 -6.58
N ALA A 377 -4.43 -18.54 -6.34
CA ALA A 377 -3.43 -19.38 -5.71
C ALA A 377 -2.13 -19.41 -6.52
N GLU A 378 -2.23 -19.52 -7.85
CA GLU A 378 -1.07 -19.47 -8.75
C GLU A 378 -0.36 -18.10 -8.72
N MET A 379 -1.12 -17.01 -8.66
CA MET A 379 -0.56 -15.67 -8.51
C MET A 379 0.10 -15.49 -7.12
N GLY A 380 -0.46 -16.08 -6.07
CA GLY A 380 0.08 -16.08 -4.71
C GLY A 380 1.41 -16.82 -4.63
N ARG A 381 1.47 -18.03 -5.20
CA ARG A 381 2.71 -18.81 -5.39
C ARG A 381 3.74 -18.02 -6.19
N TRP A 382 3.29 -17.35 -7.25
CA TRP A 382 4.16 -16.50 -8.05
C TRP A 382 4.76 -15.39 -7.19
N CYS A 383 3.97 -14.66 -6.41
CA CYS A 383 4.48 -13.65 -5.48
C CYS A 383 5.46 -14.22 -4.43
N ALA A 384 5.28 -15.46 -4.00
CA ALA A 384 6.19 -16.20 -3.12
C ALA A 384 7.47 -16.72 -3.80
N GLY A 385 7.65 -16.50 -5.11
CA GLY A 385 8.82 -16.95 -5.86
C GLY A 385 8.76 -18.39 -6.37
N GLU A 386 7.61 -19.04 -6.22
CA GLU A 386 7.34 -20.39 -6.72
C GLU A 386 6.86 -20.33 -8.17
N ASP A 387 7.23 -21.34 -8.96
CA ASP A 387 6.74 -21.48 -10.33
C ASP A 387 5.60 -22.50 -10.34
N PRO A 388 4.64 -22.39 -11.29
CA PRO A 388 3.56 -23.35 -11.42
C PRO A 388 4.08 -24.78 -11.59
N ASP A 389 3.32 -25.76 -11.09
CA ASP A 389 3.57 -27.16 -11.42
C ASP A 389 3.18 -27.40 -12.89
N MET A 390 4.20 -27.60 -13.71
CA MET A 390 4.03 -27.86 -15.14
C MET A 390 3.77 -29.34 -15.44
N GLY A 391 3.71 -30.21 -14.42
CA GLY A 391 3.54 -31.65 -14.57
C GLY A 391 4.83 -32.39 -14.91
N SER A 392 4.77 -33.73 -14.94
CA SER A 392 5.94 -34.61 -15.08
C SER A 392 6.67 -34.49 -16.42
N ASN A 393 5.98 -34.00 -17.46
CA ASN A 393 6.50 -33.90 -18.82
C ASN A 393 7.36 -32.66 -19.04
N PHE A 394 7.43 -31.75 -18.07
CA PHE A 394 8.21 -30.52 -18.16
C PHE A 394 9.45 -30.60 -17.25
N PRO A 395 10.58 -29.99 -17.66
CA PRO A 395 11.76 -29.90 -16.82
C PRO A 395 11.42 -29.24 -15.48
N LYS A 396 11.84 -29.86 -14.38
CA LYS A 396 11.72 -29.23 -13.06
C LYS A 396 12.48 -27.89 -13.07
N PRO A 397 11.98 -26.86 -12.37
CA PRO A 397 12.68 -25.60 -12.27
C PRO A 397 14.10 -25.81 -11.72
N ASP A 398 15.10 -25.22 -12.36
CA ASP A 398 16.46 -25.21 -11.86
C ASP A 398 16.51 -24.43 -10.53
N PRO A 399 16.82 -25.08 -9.39
CA PRO A 399 16.88 -24.41 -8.10
C PRO A 399 18.02 -23.39 -8.00
N SER A 400 19.00 -23.45 -8.89
CA SER A 400 20.13 -22.52 -8.96
C SER A 400 19.89 -21.32 -9.90
N ALA A 401 18.80 -21.32 -10.68
CA ALA A 401 18.51 -20.24 -11.60
C ALA A 401 18.19 -18.94 -10.85
N VAL A 402 18.91 -17.87 -11.21
CA VAL A 402 18.66 -16.52 -10.66
C VAL A 402 17.30 -16.02 -11.18
N LYS A 403 16.27 -16.14 -10.35
CA LYS A 403 14.95 -15.60 -10.67
C LYS A 403 14.96 -14.08 -10.49
N LYS A 404 14.36 -13.36 -11.44
CA LYS A 404 14.09 -11.93 -11.27
C LYS A 404 13.17 -11.73 -10.07
N GLU A 405 13.52 -10.78 -9.20
CA GLU A 405 12.73 -10.41 -8.02
C GLU A 405 11.27 -10.12 -8.40
N ARG A 406 10.34 -10.71 -7.65
CA ARG A 406 8.89 -10.49 -7.75
C ARG A 406 8.50 -9.64 -6.55
N VAL A 407 7.99 -8.44 -6.82
CA VAL A 407 7.71 -7.44 -5.81
C VAL A 407 6.20 -7.32 -5.65
N CYS A 408 5.66 -8.14 -4.77
CA CYS A 408 4.26 -8.10 -4.38
C CYS A 408 4.14 -7.59 -2.94
N LEU A 409 3.28 -6.60 -2.72
CA LEU A 409 3.07 -5.95 -1.43
C LEU A 409 1.63 -6.13 -0.99
N THR A 410 1.40 -6.35 0.30
CA THR A 410 0.06 -6.62 0.85
C THR A 410 -0.16 -5.85 2.16
N SER A 411 -1.41 -5.80 2.61
CA SER A 411 -1.88 -5.31 3.90
C SER A 411 -2.68 -6.43 4.57
N GLN A 412 -2.37 -6.79 5.81
CA GLN A 412 -3.24 -7.68 6.61
C GLN A 412 -3.84 -6.93 7.81
N PRO A 413 -5.17 -6.98 8.04
CA PRO A 413 -6.17 -7.53 7.14
C PRO A 413 -6.24 -6.74 5.82
N PRO A 414 -6.98 -7.22 4.81
CA PRO A 414 -7.12 -6.50 3.53
C PRO A 414 -7.79 -5.13 3.72
N ILE A 415 -7.59 -4.25 2.73
CA ILE A 415 -8.29 -2.94 2.64
C ILE A 415 -9.60 -3.09 1.85
N PHE A 416 -9.60 -3.98 0.86
CA PHE A 416 -10.75 -4.37 0.06
C PHE A 416 -11.09 -5.82 0.38
N ALA A 417 -12.33 -6.13 0.70
CA ALA A 417 -12.69 -7.46 1.15
C ALA A 417 -13.83 -8.04 0.34
N HIS A 418 -13.95 -9.36 0.39
CA HIS A 418 -15.02 -10.08 -0.24
C HIS A 418 -16.36 -9.80 0.46
N HIS A 419 -17.37 -9.44 -0.33
CA HIS A 419 -18.75 -9.25 0.09
C HIS A 419 -19.57 -10.47 -0.26
N HIS A 420 -20.29 -11.01 0.72
CA HIS A 420 -21.19 -12.12 0.55
C HIS A 420 -22.63 -11.60 0.49
N PRO A 421 -23.28 -11.59 -0.69
CA PRO A 421 -24.67 -11.16 -0.80
C PRO A 421 -25.62 -12.24 -0.23
N MET A 422 -26.87 -11.85 0.08
CA MET A 422 -27.89 -12.82 0.51
C MET A 422 -28.06 -13.91 -0.55
N GLN A 423 -27.93 -15.18 -0.14
CA GLN A 423 -28.04 -16.35 -1.04
C GLN A 423 -27.07 -16.30 -2.24
N GLY A 424 -25.95 -15.58 -2.12
CA GLY A 424 -24.96 -15.44 -3.16
C GLY A 424 -24.20 -16.73 -3.44
N GLU A 425 -24.19 -17.16 -4.69
CA GLU A 425 -23.30 -18.22 -5.18
C GLU A 425 -22.16 -17.63 -6.02
N SER A 426 -21.01 -18.30 -6.00
CA SER A 426 -19.87 -17.99 -6.87
C SER A 426 -20.00 -18.75 -8.18
N ASP A 427 -19.93 -18.03 -9.31
CA ASP A 427 -19.98 -18.59 -10.66
C ASP A 427 -18.65 -19.26 -11.08
N ILE A 428 -17.60 -19.14 -10.26
CA ILE A 428 -16.22 -19.60 -10.58
C ILE A 428 -15.93 -21.02 -10.07
N GLY A 429 -16.92 -21.68 -9.46
CA GLY A 429 -16.83 -23.07 -9.00
C GLY A 429 -16.33 -23.16 -7.55
N GLY A 430 -17.09 -23.87 -6.72
CA GLY A 430 -16.94 -23.96 -5.27
C GLY A 430 -15.73 -24.77 -4.77
N LEU A 431 -14.51 -24.38 -5.15
CA LEU A 431 -13.30 -24.83 -4.47
C LEU A 431 -12.89 -23.79 -3.42
N GLY A 432 -13.51 -23.85 -2.24
CA GLY A 432 -12.88 -23.28 -1.03
C GLY A 432 -13.73 -22.37 -0.14
N GLY A 433 -14.98 -22.07 -0.47
CA GLY A 433 -15.85 -21.34 0.45
C GLY A 433 -17.26 -21.84 0.30
N GLY A 434 -17.73 -22.66 1.25
CA GLY A 434 -19.11 -23.13 1.28
C GLY A 434 -20.12 -21.96 1.20
N TYR A 435 -21.40 -22.32 1.05
CA TYR A 435 -22.53 -21.40 0.95
C TYR A 435 -22.47 -20.30 2.02
N ALA A 436 -21.91 -19.15 1.69
CA ALA A 436 -21.98 -17.98 2.56
C ALA A 436 -23.41 -17.44 2.46
N ARG A 437 -24.28 -18.00 3.30
CA ARG A 437 -25.70 -17.64 3.35
C ARG A 437 -25.95 -16.34 4.13
N LYS A 438 -24.93 -15.86 4.83
CA LYS A 438 -24.98 -14.66 5.64
C LYS A 438 -24.56 -13.46 4.81
N TYR A 439 -25.40 -12.42 4.85
CA TYR A 439 -25.14 -11.13 4.23
C TYR A 439 -24.11 -10.37 5.07
N GLU A 440 -22.86 -10.29 4.58
CA GLU A 440 -21.75 -9.65 5.29
C GLU A 440 -20.58 -9.33 4.35
N THR A 441 -19.75 -8.35 4.75
CA THR A 441 -18.42 -8.11 4.17
C THR A 441 -17.36 -8.42 5.22
N LYS A 442 -16.44 -9.33 4.89
CA LYS A 442 -15.37 -9.76 5.80
C LYS A 442 -14.41 -8.62 6.11
N TYR A 443 -13.80 -8.65 7.29
CA TYR A 443 -12.78 -7.70 7.75
C TYR A 443 -13.19 -6.22 7.88
N LEU A 444 -14.24 -5.76 7.22
CA LEU A 444 -14.58 -4.33 7.14
C LEU A 444 -15.63 -3.96 8.17
N ARG A 445 -15.34 -2.98 9.03
CA ARG A 445 -16.28 -2.50 10.05
C ARG A 445 -17.41 -1.70 9.41
N TYR A 446 -17.10 -0.61 8.72
CA TYR A 446 -18.08 0.24 8.02
C TYR A 446 -18.08 -0.04 6.53
N SER A 447 -18.51 -1.25 6.16
CA SER A 447 -18.70 -1.65 4.77
C SER A 447 -19.64 -0.70 4.03
N VAL A 448 -19.23 -0.30 2.82
CA VAL A 448 -20.07 0.49 1.91
C VAL A 448 -21.30 -0.30 1.48
N ARG A 449 -21.14 -1.56 1.05
CA ARG A 449 -22.29 -2.38 0.62
C ARG A 449 -23.31 -2.63 1.73
N MET A 450 -22.86 -2.87 2.95
CA MET A 450 -23.73 -3.13 4.10
C MET A 450 -24.46 -1.88 4.59
N ASN A 451 -23.95 -0.69 4.23
CA ASN A 451 -24.55 0.59 4.54
C ASN A 451 -25.18 1.28 3.32
N LEU A 452 -25.24 0.59 2.17
CA LEU A 452 -25.50 1.22 0.87
C LEU A 452 -26.83 1.97 0.83
N GLU A 453 -27.88 1.41 1.42
CA GLU A 453 -29.18 2.06 1.50
C GLU A 453 -29.11 3.44 2.17
N LYS A 454 -28.47 3.52 3.35
CA LYS A 454 -28.28 4.78 4.08
C LYS A 454 -27.44 5.78 3.27
N LEU A 455 -26.36 5.30 2.66
CA LEU A 455 -25.44 6.12 1.87
C LEU A 455 -26.15 6.75 0.66
N VAL A 456 -27.01 5.99 -0.02
CA VAL A 456 -27.77 6.46 -1.19
C VAL A 456 -28.86 7.46 -0.79
N GLN A 457 -29.43 7.34 0.40
CA GLN A 457 -30.47 8.24 0.93
C GLN A 457 -29.93 9.59 1.45
N GLY A 458 -28.65 9.91 1.19
CA GLY A 458 -28.05 11.22 1.52
C GLY A 458 -26.91 11.19 2.53
N ALA A 459 -26.45 10.00 2.92
CA ALA A 459 -25.30 9.82 3.82
C ALA A 459 -23.96 9.52 3.09
N GLY A 460 -23.86 9.83 1.79
CA GLY A 460 -22.63 9.63 1.01
C GLY A 460 -21.47 10.56 1.41
N VAL A 461 -20.37 10.50 0.64
CA VAL A 461 -19.17 11.33 0.82
C VAL A 461 -19.52 12.80 1.06
N GLY A 462 -18.93 13.40 2.10
CA GLY A 462 -19.15 14.79 2.49
C GLY A 462 -20.32 15.02 3.46
N SER A 463 -21.07 13.97 3.82
CA SER A 463 -22.07 14.03 4.89
C SER A 463 -21.46 13.84 6.28
N GLU A 464 -22.09 14.35 7.34
CA GLU A 464 -21.65 14.12 8.73
C GLU A 464 -21.59 12.61 9.07
N MET A 465 -22.52 11.83 8.54
CA MET A 465 -22.56 10.39 8.72
C MET A 465 -21.37 9.69 8.07
N TRP A 466 -20.94 10.12 6.88
CA TRP A 466 -19.74 9.61 6.23
C TRP A 466 -18.46 10.01 6.97
N GLU A 467 -18.35 11.28 7.36
CA GLU A 467 -17.14 11.83 7.99
C GLU A 467 -16.95 11.37 9.45
N THR A 468 -18.01 10.88 10.11
CA THR A 468 -17.94 10.42 11.51
C THR A 468 -18.33 8.96 11.73
N GLY A 469 -18.88 8.29 10.71
CA GLY A 469 -19.46 6.95 10.82
C GLY A 469 -20.74 6.87 11.65
N ARG A 470 -21.21 7.97 12.27
CA ARG A 470 -22.34 7.95 13.19
C ARG A 470 -23.64 7.58 12.47
N GLY A 471 -24.29 6.51 12.92
CA GLY A 471 -25.52 5.98 12.34
C GLY A 471 -25.30 4.91 11.27
N LEU A 472 -24.05 4.60 10.91
CA LEU A 472 -23.71 3.45 10.09
C LEU A 472 -23.63 2.18 10.94
N VAL A 473 -23.88 1.04 10.29
CA VAL A 473 -23.75 -0.29 10.89
C VAL A 473 -22.27 -0.65 10.92
N ASP A 474 -21.75 -0.87 12.13
CA ASP A 474 -20.49 -1.59 12.34
C ASP A 474 -20.77 -3.09 12.28
N GLN A 475 -20.19 -3.78 11.30
CA GLN A 475 -20.37 -5.22 11.18
C GLN A 475 -19.63 -6.03 12.25
N TRP A 476 -18.57 -5.45 12.82
CA TRP A 476 -17.66 -6.16 13.72
C TRP A 476 -17.38 -5.32 14.97
N PRO A 477 -18.42 -5.06 15.81
CA PRO A 477 -18.25 -4.34 17.06
C PRO A 477 -17.34 -5.12 18.02
N ASP A 478 -16.64 -4.37 18.88
CA ASP A 478 -15.66 -4.93 19.80
C ASP A 478 -16.32 -5.63 21.01
N GLU A 479 -17.55 -5.24 21.32
CA GLU A 479 -18.41 -5.88 22.31
C GLU A 479 -19.49 -6.70 21.58
N GLU A 480 -19.85 -7.87 22.12
CA GLU A 480 -21.09 -8.53 21.67
C GLU A 480 -22.25 -7.68 22.18
N GLU A 481 -23.14 -7.21 21.30
CA GLU A 481 -24.42 -6.67 21.75
C GLU A 481 -25.10 -7.77 22.57
N ALA A 482 -25.18 -7.54 23.89
CA ALA A 482 -25.66 -8.50 24.88
C ALA A 482 -27.17 -8.77 24.80
#